data_AF-A0A7W7D9W4-F1
#
_entry.id   AF-A0A7W7D9W4-F1
#
_cell.length_a   1.000
_cell.length_b   1.000
_cell.length_c   1.000
_cell.angle_alpha   90.00
_cell.angle_beta   90.00
_cell.angle_gamma   90.00
#
_symmetry.space_group_name_H-M   'P 1'
#
loop_
_entity.id
_entity.type
_entity.pdbx_description
1 polymer ?
#
loop_
_entity_poly.entity_id
_entity_poly.type
_entity_poly.pdbx_seq_one_letter_code
_entity_poly.pdbx_strand_id
1 'polypeptide(L)'
;MAGRGPAPKENAVRRNVVDLSHLEGDEDVPDRLKKLFKRDGYSVATQRWWDTWVESDQAESFKTTDWQRLQMLAPLVEAYYRRPGHNALAEIRQNESLLGATVTDRMRLRMNRKDQDKQGPERPDSLPENVADFELYRSLGGA
;
A
#
# COMPACT_ATOMS: atom_id res chain seq x y z
N MET A 1 -17.48 -19.95 21.57
CA MET A 1 -17.11 -20.84 20.44
C MET A 1 -17.60 -20.20 19.15
N ALA A 2 -16.69 -19.76 18.29
CA ALA A 2 -17.04 -19.29 16.95
C ALA A 2 -17.06 -20.48 16.00
N GLY A 3 -18.11 -20.60 15.19
CA GLY A 3 -18.21 -21.62 14.14
C GLY A 3 -19.44 -22.51 14.30
N ARG A 4 -20.45 -22.26 13.46
CA ARG A 4 -21.39 -23.25 12.89
C ARG A 4 -22.34 -22.55 11.90
N GLY A 5 -21.75 -21.77 10.99
CA GLY A 5 -22.42 -21.47 9.74
C GLY A 5 -22.20 -22.64 8.77
N PRO A 6 -23.12 -22.88 7.82
CA PRO A 6 -22.89 -23.82 6.73
C PRO A 6 -21.55 -23.50 6.03
N ALA A 7 -20.83 -24.54 5.62
CA ALA A 7 -19.62 -24.37 4.84
C ALA A 7 -19.92 -23.52 3.59
N PRO A 8 -19.03 -22.58 3.20
CA PRO A 8 -19.19 -21.83 1.96
C PRO A 8 -19.37 -22.79 0.79
N LYS A 9 -20.30 -22.47 -0.12
CA LYS A 9 -20.49 -23.26 -1.34
C LYS A 9 -19.20 -23.25 -2.18
N GLU A 10 -18.93 -24.31 -2.93
CA GLU A 10 -17.73 -24.39 -3.79
C GLU A 10 -17.67 -23.26 -4.83
N ASN A 11 -18.82 -22.77 -5.28
CA ASN A 11 -18.95 -21.64 -6.19
C ASN A 11 -19.14 -20.29 -5.48
N ALA A 12 -18.85 -20.20 -4.18
CA ALA A 12 -18.98 -18.96 -3.43
C ALA A 12 -17.93 -17.93 -3.88
N VAL A 13 -18.30 -17.11 -4.87
CA VAL A 13 -17.51 -15.96 -5.28
C VAL A 13 -17.72 -14.83 -4.27
N ARG A 14 -16.63 -14.23 -3.80
CA ARG A 14 -16.70 -12.99 -3.02
C ARG A 14 -17.31 -11.90 -3.89
N ARG A 15 -18.53 -11.46 -3.56
CA ARG A 15 -19.27 -10.40 -4.30
C ARG A 15 -18.54 -9.05 -4.41
N ASN A 16 -17.49 -8.84 -3.60
CA ASN A 16 -16.72 -7.59 -3.56
C ASN A 16 -15.38 -7.69 -4.30
N VAL A 17 -15.16 -8.71 -5.13
CA VAL A 17 -13.95 -8.79 -5.97
C VAL A 17 -14.17 -7.88 -7.17
N VAL A 18 -13.39 -6.80 -7.22
CA VAL A 18 -13.36 -5.88 -8.35
C VAL A 18 -12.21 -6.32 -9.25
N ASP A 19 -12.48 -6.46 -10.54
CA ASP A 19 -11.46 -6.71 -11.55
C ASP A 19 -10.67 -5.43 -11.82
N LEU A 20 -9.41 -5.41 -11.40
CA LEU A 20 -8.49 -4.29 -11.55
C LEU A 20 -7.40 -4.58 -12.60
N SER A 21 -7.51 -5.70 -13.33
CA SER A 21 -6.51 -6.13 -14.32
C SER A 21 -6.19 -5.06 -15.37
N HIS A 22 -7.18 -4.24 -15.75
CA HIS A 22 -7.01 -3.12 -16.68
C HIS A 22 -6.14 -1.97 -16.14
N LEU A 23 -5.89 -1.92 -14.83
CA LEU A 23 -4.99 -0.97 -14.17
C LEU A 23 -3.60 -1.58 -13.91
N GLU A 24 -3.45 -2.89 -14.08
CA GLU A 24 -2.20 -3.65 -13.89
C GLU A 24 -1.33 -3.59 -15.16
N GLY A 25 -0.93 -2.39 -15.55
CA GLY A 25 0.08 -2.17 -16.57
C GLY A 25 1.22 -1.35 -16.00
N ASP A 26 2.46 -1.78 -16.17
CA ASP A 26 3.60 -0.90 -15.89
C ASP A 26 3.57 0.25 -16.91
N GLU A 27 3.40 1.47 -16.40
CA GLU A 27 3.40 2.69 -17.20
C GLU A 27 4.81 3.27 -17.13
N ASP A 28 5.40 3.59 -18.28
CA ASP A 28 6.66 4.33 -18.32
C ASP A 28 6.40 5.81 -17.97
N VAL A 29 6.47 6.10 -16.67
CA VAL A 29 6.29 7.47 -16.17
C VAL A 29 7.51 8.31 -16.55
N PRO A 30 7.33 9.41 -17.31
CA PRO A 30 8.44 10.29 -17.67
C PRO A 30 9.20 10.82 -16.44
N ASP A 31 10.53 10.69 -16.44
CA ASP A 31 11.39 11.13 -15.33
C ASP A 31 11.23 12.60 -14.95
N ARG A 32 10.81 13.44 -15.91
CA ARG A 32 10.51 14.86 -15.66
C ARG A 32 9.39 15.05 -14.63
N LEU A 33 8.45 14.11 -14.50
CA LEU A 33 7.33 14.19 -13.57
C LEU A 33 7.73 13.80 -12.15
N LYS A 34 8.78 12.98 -12.00
CA LYS A 34 9.38 12.59 -10.70
C LYS A 34 10.23 13.72 -10.10
N LYS A 35 10.56 14.75 -10.89
CA LYS A 35 11.27 15.96 -10.44
C LYS A 35 10.28 17.06 -10.12
N LEU A 36 10.48 17.76 -9.00
CA LEU A 36 9.66 18.92 -8.64
C LEU A 36 9.81 20.02 -9.71
N PHE A 37 8.70 20.38 -10.38
CA PHE A 37 8.72 21.42 -11.41
C PHE A 37 9.08 22.77 -10.79
N LYS A 38 10.03 23.52 -11.39
CA LYS A 38 10.53 24.80 -10.85
C LYS A 38 10.98 24.71 -9.38
N ARG A 39 11.69 23.63 -9.03
CA ARG A 39 12.20 23.36 -7.68
C ARG A 39 12.80 24.57 -6.96
N ASP A 40 13.61 25.37 -7.66
CA ASP A 40 14.29 26.55 -7.07
C ASP A 40 13.34 27.66 -6.61
N GLY A 41 12.09 27.66 -7.10
CA GLY A 41 11.05 28.59 -6.66
C GLY A 41 10.33 28.19 -5.37
N TYR A 42 10.64 27.01 -4.82
CA TYR A 42 10.01 26.47 -3.62
C TYR A 42 10.92 26.54 -2.40
N SER A 43 10.32 26.71 -1.23
CA SER A 43 11.04 26.64 0.04
C SER A 43 11.66 25.25 0.28
N VAL A 44 12.71 25.20 1.10
CA VAL A 44 13.37 23.94 1.49
C VAL A 44 12.38 22.95 2.11
N ALA A 45 11.37 23.42 2.82
CA ALA A 45 10.34 22.58 3.41
C ALA A 45 9.48 21.87 2.34
N THR A 46 9.05 22.59 1.31
CA THR A 46 8.31 22.02 0.17
C THR A 46 9.18 21.06 -0.64
N GLN A 47 10.47 21.39 -0.81
CA GLN A 47 11.41 20.49 -1.48
C GLN A 47 11.59 19.17 -0.73
N ARG A 48 11.77 19.21 0.60
CA ARG A 48 11.85 18.00 1.45
C ARG A 48 10.56 17.18 1.42
N TRP A 49 9.42 17.85 1.44
CA TRP A 49 8.12 17.18 1.29
C TRP A 49 8.04 16.42 -0.03
N TRP A 50 8.46 17.03 -1.14
CA TRP A 50 8.52 16.37 -2.44
C TRP A 50 9.45 15.15 -2.43
N ASP A 51 10.67 15.32 -1.91
CA ASP A 51 11.67 14.25 -1.87
C ASP A 51 11.16 13.06 -1.05
N THR A 52 10.43 13.32 0.04
CA THR A 52 9.79 12.26 0.85
C THR A 52 8.80 11.43 0.04
N TRP A 53 8.01 12.06 -0.83
CA TRP A 53 7.10 11.32 -1.73
C TRP A 53 7.87 10.54 -2.78
N VAL A 54 8.92 11.13 -3.38
CA VAL A 54 9.74 10.45 -4.39
C VAL A 54 10.42 9.20 -3.83
N GLU A 55 10.89 9.26 -2.60
CA GLU A 55 11.59 8.15 -1.91
C GLU A 55 10.63 7.13 -1.28
N SER A 56 9.32 7.38 -1.28
CA SER A 56 8.34 6.50 -0.63
C SER A 56 8.10 5.21 -1.43
N ASP A 57 7.94 4.08 -0.73
CA ASP A 57 7.66 2.77 -1.33
C ASP A 57 6.44 2.80 -2.29
N GLN A 58 5.41 3.56 -1.94
CA GLN A 58 4.19 3.65 -2.75
C GLN A 58 4.39 4.39 -4.08
N ALA A 59 5.40 5.25 -4.18
CA ALA A 59 5.70 5.97 -5.42
C ALA A 59 6.17 5.05 -6.55
N GLU A 60 6.63 3.83 -6.23
CA GLU A 60 6.91 2.78 -7.22
C GLU A 60 5.65 2.39 -8.02
N SER A 61 4.48 2.50 -7.40
CA SER A 61 3.20 2.16 -8.02
C SER A 61 2.51 3.33 -8.74
N PHE A 62 3.04 4.55 -8.59
CA PHE A 62 2.40 5.76 -9.12
C PHE A 62 2.38 5.82 -10.63
N LYS A 63 1.23 6.21 -11.16
CA LYS A 63 0.99 6.49 -12.57
C LYS A 63 1.26 7.96 -12.88
N THR A 64 1.28 8.31 -14.17
CA THR A 64 1.46 9.70 -14.62
C THR A 64 0.47 10.65 -13.94
N THR A 65 -0.76 10.21 -13.70
CA THR A 65 -1.81 10.99 -13.03
C THR A 65 -1.52 11.27 -11.56
N ASP A 66 -0.87 10.35 -10.86
CA ASP A 66 -0.51 10.49 -9.44
C ASP A 66 0.62 11.50 -9.28
N TRP A 67 1.63 11.41 -10.15
CA TRP A 67 2.70 12.40 -10.23
C TRP A 67 2.17 13.79 -10.59
N GLN A 68 1.27 13.87 -11.57
CA GLN A 68 0.61 15.15 -11.90
C GLN A 68 -0.16 15.71 -10.71
N ARG A 69 -0.84 14.86 -9.93
CA ARG A 69 -1.54 15.28 -8.71
C ARG A 69 -0.58 15.83 -7.66
N LEU A 70 0.56 15.17 -7.43
CA LEU A 70 1.59 15.69 -6.53
C LEU A 70 2.14 17.05 -7.01
N GLN A 71 2.37 17.23 -8.31
CA GLN A 71 2.81 18.52 -8.86
C GLN A 71 1.79 19.64 -8.60
N MET A 72 0.50 19.33 -8.70
CA MET A 72 -0.58 20.29 -8.38
C MET A 72 -0.66 20.62 -6.88
N LEU A 73 -0.23 19.71 -6.00
CA LEU A 73 -0.17 19.95 -4.56
C LEU A 73 1.00 20.81 -4.11
N ALA A 74 2.14 20.77 -4.82
CA ALA A 74 3.34 21.51 -4.41
C ALA A 74 3.11 23.02 -4.15
N PRO A 75 2.35 23.77 -4.98
CA PRO A 75 1.98 25.16 -4.66
C PRO A 75 1.14 25.32 -3.39
N LEU A 76 0.26 24.38 -3.08
CA LEU A 76 -0.57 24.42 -1.87
C LEU A 76 0.27 24.14 -0.62
N VAL A 77 1.19 23.17 -0.70
CA VAL A 77 2.14 22.85 0.37
C VAL A 77 3.05 24.04 0.65
N GLU A 78 3.56 24.70 -0.39
CA GLU A 78 4.33 25.94 -0.26
C GLU A 78 3.52 27.07 0.38
N ALA A 79 2.27 27.26 -0.05
CA ALA A 79 1.38 28.25 0.54
C ALA A 79 1.14 27.96 2.03
N TYR A 80 0.97 26.69 2.40
CA TYR A 80 0.83 26.26 3.79
C TYR A 80 2.09 26.55 4.61
N TYR A 81 3.28 26.23 4.11
CA TYR A 81 4.53 26.53 4.83
C TYR A 81 4.77 28.03 4.98
N ARG A 82 4.37 28.84 3.98
CA ARG A 82 4.51 30.30 4.04
C ARG A 82 3.50 30.94 4.99
N ARG A 83 2.25 30.49 4.96
CA ARG A 83 1.17 30.98 5.79
C ARG A 83 0.26 29.81 6.18
N PRO A 84 0.49 29.19 7.34
CA PRO A 84 -0.31 28.09 7.81
C PRO A 84 -1.80 28.46 7.89
N GLY A 85 -2.65 27.59 7.35
CA GLY A 85 -4.10 27.80 7.32
C GLY A 85 -4.83 26.47 7.19
N HIS A 86 -5.95 26.33 7.91
CA HIS A 86 -6.72 25.08 7.97
C HIS A 86 -7.30 24.66 6.62
N ASN A 87 -7.70 25.61 5.76
CA ASN A 87 -8.25 25.30 4.44
C ASN A 87 -7.22 24.65 3.53
N ALA A 88 -6.01 25.21 3.45
CA ALA A 88 -4.92 24.63 2.67
C ALA A 88 -4.53 23.24 3.22
N LEU A 89 -4.43 23.11 4.54
CA LEU A 89 -4.10 21.85 5.18
C LEU A 89 -5.17 20.76 4.94
N ALA A 90 -6.45 21.12 4.94
CA ALA A 90 -7.54 20.19 4.67
C ALA A 90 -7.47 19.62 3.25
N GLU A 91 -7.23 20.47 2.25
CA GLU A 91 -7.06 20.06 0.85
C GLU A 91 -5.81 19.20 0.66
N ILE A 92 -4.67 19.59 1.27
CA ILE A 92 -3.44 18.79 1.25
C ILE A 92 -3.73 17.41 1.83
N ARG A 93 -4.29 17.32 3.04
CA ARG A 93 -4.61 16.06 3.71
C ARG A 93 -5.54 15.17 2.89
N GLN A 94 -6.56 15.75 2.26
CA GLN A 94 -7.51 14.99 1.44
C GLN A 94 -6.83 14.33 0.24
N ASN A 95 -5.97 15.07 -0.46
CA ASN A 95 -5.28 14.53 -1.64
C ASN A 95 -4.16 13.56 -1.24
N GLU A 96 -3.42 13.85 -0.17
CA GLU A 96 -2.39 12.97 0.37
C GLU A 96 -2.96 11.62 0.85
N SER A 97 -4.17 11.62 1.42
CA SER A 97 -4.88 10.39 1.80
C SER A 97 -5.22 9.51 0.59
N LEU A 98 -5.57 10.11 -0.55
CA LEU A 98 -5.84 9.37 -1.79
C LEU A 98 -4.58 8.72 -2.38
N LEU A 99 -3.39 9.26 -2.06
CA LEU A 99 -2.09 8.76 -2.50
C LEU A 99 -1.42 7.83 -1.46
N GLY A 100 -2.06 7.56 -0.31
CA GLY A 100 -1.53 6.64 0.69
C GLY A 100 -0.56 7.27 1.69
N ALA A 101 -0.64 8.58 1.96
CA ALA A 101 0.34 9.26 2.84
C ALA A 101 0.53 8.60 4.22
N THR A 102 -0.57 8.18 4.86
CA THR A 102 -0.50 7.53 6.18
C THR A 102 -0.63 6.01 6.10
N VAL A 103 -0.23 5.32 7.17
CA VAL A 103 -0.42 3.85 7.31
C VAL A 103 -1.88 3.47 7.13
N THR A 104 -2.80 4.24 7.74
CA THR A 104 -4.24 4.03 7.61
C THR A 104 -4.71 4.17 6.18
N ASP A 105 -4.17 5.15 5.44
CA ASP A 105 -4.50 5.35 4.02
C ASP A 105 -4.02 4.16 3.18
N ARG A 106 -2.77 3.71 3.38
CA ARG A 106 -2.25 2.52 2.67
C ARG A 106 -3.08 1.26 2.95
N MET A 107 -3.49 1.05 4.19
CA MET A 107 -4.37 -0.07 4.57
C MET A 107 -5.74 0.05 3.89
N ARG A 108 -6.32 1.25 3.85
CA ARG A 108 -7.60 1.53 3.17
C ARG A 108 -7.51 1.28 1.67
N LEU A 109 -6.42 1.71 1.05
CA LEU A 109 -6.14 1.53 -0.38
C LEU A 109 -5.69 0.10 -0.72
N ARG A 110 -5.42 -0.73 0.30
CA ARG A 110 -4.87 -2.08 0.15
C ARG A 110 -3.58 -2.09 -0.67
N MET A 111 -2.77 -1.05 -0.47
CA MET A 111 -1.44 -0.97 -1.06
C MET A 111 -0.60 -2.10 -0.46
N ASN A 112 -0.33 -3.10 -1.27
CA ASN A 112 0.62 -4.14 -0.96
C ASN A 112 1.90 -3.80 -1.71
N ARG A 113 3.05 -3.99 -1.05
CA ARG A 113 4.31 -4.09 -1.80
C ARG A 113 4.10 -5.18 -2.85
N LYS A 114 4.53 -4.95 -4.10
CA LYS A 114 4.55 -6.02 -5.10
C LYS A 114 5.40 -7.14 -4.49
N ASP A 115 4.74 -8.17 -3.98
CA ASP A 115 5.39 -9.35 -3.44
C ASP A 115 6.17 -9.95 -4.60
N GLN A 116 7.49 -9.78 -4.62
CA GLN A 116 8.34 -10.48 -5.58
C GLN A 116 8.28 -12.00 -5.41
N ASP A 117 7.61 -12.52 -4.37
CA ASP A 117 7.30 -13.93 -4.24
C ASP A 117 5.94 -14.11 -3.54
N LYS A 118 4.86 -14.18 -4.31
CA LYS A 118 3.72 -15.03 -3.95
C LYS A 118 3.91 -16.44 -4.52
N GLN A 119 5.10 -17.00 -4.36
CA GLN A 119 5.17 -18.43 -4.07
C GLN A 119 4.59 -18.56 -2.66
N GLY A 120 3.26 -18.68 -2.57
CA GLY A 120 2.64 -19.14 -1.34
C GLY A 120 3.37 -20.41 -0.93
N PRO A 121 3.63 -20.65 0.37
CA PRO A 121 4.29 -21.88 0.79
C PRO A 121 3.54 -23.02 0.14
N GLU A 122 4.25 -23.80 -0.70
CA GLU A 122 3.73 -25.05 -1.23
C GLU A 122 3.14 -25.77 -0.04
N ARG A 123 1.81 -25.93 -0.02
CA ARG A 123 1.18 -26.71 1.04
C ARG A 123 1.83 -28.07 0.89
N PRO A 124 2.63 -28.53 1.86
CA PRO A 124 3.26 -29.82 1.72
C PRO A 124 2.12 -30.83 1.60
N ASP A 125 2.17 -31.69 0.58
CA ASP A 125 1.15 -32.71 0.30
C ASP A 125 0.92 -33.64 1.51
N SER A 126 1.86 -33.64 2.46
CA SER A 126 1.75 -34.31 3.74
C SER A 126 2.36 -33.44 4.85
N LEU A 127 1.74 -33.49 6.04
CA LEU A 127 2.37 -32.95 7.24
C LEU A 127 3.61 -33.80 7.59
N PRO A 128 4.68 -33.21 8.13
CA PRO A 128 5.83 -33.98 8.61
C PRO A 128 5.38 -35.02 9.65
N GLU A 129 5.81 -36.29 9.50
CA GLU A 129 5.45 -37.41 10.41
C GLU A 129 5.74 -37.09 11.89
N ASN A 130 6.67 -36.18 12.14
CA ASN A 130 7.15 -35.74 13.44
C ASN A 130 6.25 -34.71 14.16
N VAL A 131 5.10 -34.31 13.59
CA VAL A 131 4.16 -33.40 14.29
C VAL A 131 3.27 -34.15 15.30
N ALA A 132 3.29 -35.47 15.30
CA ALA A 132 2.53 -36.26 16.27
C ALA A 132 3.20 -37.61 16.53
N ASP A 133 4.44 -37.60 17.02
CA ASP A 133 5.01 -38.81 17.61
C ASP A 133 4.36 -39.03 18.99
N PHE A 134 3.10 -39.51 18.95
CA PHE A 134 2.29 -39.81 20.13
C PHE A 134 2.98 -40.88 21.02
N GLU A 135 3.88 -41.69 20.46
CA GLU A 135 4.70 -42.63 21.22
C GLU A 135 5.81 -41.92 22.01
N LEU A 136 6.42 -40.88 21.42
CA LEU A 136 7.38 -40.03 22.14
C LEU A 136 6.69 -39.24 23.28
N TYR A 137 5.49 -38.71 23.04
CA TYR A 137 4.70 -38.02 24.09
C TYR A 137 4.29 -38.98 25.22
N ARG A 138 3.87 -40.20 24.88
CA ARG A 138 3.49 -41.23 25.86
C ARG A 138 4.69 -41.78 26.64
N SER A 139 5.85 -41.93 26.01
CA SER A 139 7.09 -42.40 26.68
C SER A 139 7.74 -41.36 27.60
N LEU A 140 7.52 -40.06 27.34
CA LEU A 140 7.93 -38.95 28.21
C LEU A 140 6.94 -38.65 29.36
N GLY A 141 5.90 -39.48 29.53
CA GLY A 141 4.97 -39.38 30.67
C GLY A 141 3.82 -38.39 30.50
N GLY A 142 3.46 -38.03 29.27
CA GLY A 142 2.24 -37.29 28.97
C GLY A 142 0.99 -38.16 29.18
N ALA A 143 0.00 -37.62 29.90
CA ALA A 143 -1.22 -38.31 30.37
C ALA A 143 -2.07 -38.95 29.26
#